data_AF-A0A3R6XAR1-F1
#
_entry.id   AF-A0A3R6XAR1-F1
#
_cell.length_a   1.000
_cell.length_b   1.000
_cell.length_c   1.000
_cell.angle_alpha   90.00
_cell.angle_beta   90.00
_cell.angle_gamma   90.00
#
_symmetry.space_group_name_H-M   'P 1'
#
loop_
_entity.id
_entity.type
_entity.pdbx_description
1 polymer ?
#
loop_
_entity_poly.entity_id
_entity_poly.type
_entity_poly.pdbx_seq_one_letter_code
_entity_poly.pdbx_strand_id
1 'polypeptide(L)'
;MPSTTYPWVDAVRAAVDANPLAVRRKRMCGYEFRPGDMAWNCRQCQKDETCVLCHACFSASHANLPHHDVTFYYTQQGTGCCDCGDDEAWDPDGFCAEHNPPTADGADMDILTSVPPGLLATAQADVVRDVNVLLRYVLGRQRGFQRALTPESAAARSAPEKLTLVQGSMSADSVSHWLSTLDRSNVSIFDSGDPAVYADVLAVFS
;
A
#
# COMPACT_ATOMS: atom_id res chain seq x y z
N MET A 1 12.16 -31.84 0.73
CA MET A 1 10.88 -31.43 0.12
C MET A 1 11.14 -31.14 -1.35
N PRO A 2 10.29 -31.58 -2.29
CA PRO A 2 10.45 -31.20 -3.68
C PRO A 2 10.30 -29.68 -3.82
N SER A 3 11.26 -29.06 -4.49
CA SER A 3 11.22 -27.64 -4.84
C SER A 3 10.08 -27.45 -5.85
N THR A 4 9.01 -26.78 -5.43
CA THR A 4 7.97 -26.32 -6.37
C THR A 4 8.59 -25.20 -7.19
N THR A 5 8.90 -25.49 -8.45
CA THR A 5 9.25 -24.48 -9.44
C THR A 5 7.96 -23.98 -10.08
N TYR A 6 7.86 -22.68 -10.26
CA TYR A 6 6.72 -22.01 -10.88
C TYR A 6 7.17 -21.48 -12.24
N PRO A 7 6.96 -22.20 -13.35
CA PRO A 7 7.49 -21.83 -14.67
C PRO A 7 7.06 -20.43 -15.13
N TRP A 8 5.89 -19.96 -14.66
CA TRP A 8 5.40 -18.62 -14.93
C TRP A 8 6.26 -17.52 -14.29
N VAL A 9 6.92 -17.79 -13.15
CA VAL A 9 7.81 -16.81 -12.48
C VAL A 9 9.03 -16.51 -13.36
N ASP A 10 9.62 -17.54 -13.96
CA ASP A 10 10.77 -17.38 -14.85
C ASP A 10 10.37 -16.63 -16.13
N ALA A 11 9.19 -16.93 -16.69
CA ALA A 11 8.66 -16.21 -17.83
C ALA A 11 8.40 -14.72 -17.53
N VAL A 12 7.87 -14.41 -16.34
CA VAL A 12 7.69 -13.03 -15.86
C VAL A 12 9.03 -12.32 -15.71
N ARG A 13 10.01 -12.97 -15.09
CA ARG A 13 11.36 -12.41 -14.92
C ARG A 13 11.98 -12.07 -16.27
N ALA A 14 11.94 -13.00 -17.23
CA ALA A 14 12.44 -12.77 -18.57
C ALA A 14 11.72 -11.60 -19.28
N ALA A 15 10.41 -11.45 -19.10
CA ALA A 15 9.65 -10.34 -19.67
C ALA A 15 10.03 -8.98 -19.04
N VAL A 16 10.30 -8.94 -17.73
CA VAL A 16 10.81 -7.74 -17.05
C VAL A 16 12.22 -7.41 -17.53
N ASP A 17 13.11 -8.41 -17.58
CA ASP A 17 14.51 -8.24 -17.99
C ASP A 17 14.64 -7.82 -19.46
N ALA A 18 13.68 -8.17 -20.32
CA ALA A 18 13.62 -7.77 -21.71
C ALA A 18 12.92 -6.42 -21.95
N ASN A 19 12.22 -5.86 -20.95
CA ASN A 19 11.50 -4.59 -21.12
C ASN A 19 12.51 -3.42 -21.21
N PRO A 20 12.57 -2.68 -22.33
CA PRO A 20 13.46 -1.51 -22.46
C PRO A 20 13.03 -0.34 -21.57
N LEU A 21 11.76 -0.32 -21.14
CA LEU A 21 11.20 0.67 -20.23
C LEU A 21 11.27 0.21 -18.76
N ALA A 22 11.81 -0.99 -18.48
CA ALA A 22 12.02 -1.41 -17.10
C ALA A 22 12.96 -0.41 -16.41
N VAL A 23 12.52 0.07 -15.24
CA VAL A 23 13.35 0.92 -14.37
C VAL A 23 14.47 0.05 -13.80
N ARG A 24 15.65 0.10 -14.42
CA ARG A 24 16.82 -0.72 -14.03
C ARG A 24 17.68 -0.07 -12.95
N ARG A 25 17.64 1.26 -12.83
CA ARG A 25 18.28 1.99 -11.74
C ARG A 25 17.26 2.18 -10.63
N LYS A 26 17.61 1.80 -9.41
CA LYS A 26 16.75 2.11 -8.27
C LYS A 26 16.70 3.63 -8.11
N ARG A 27 15.51 4.21 -7.92
CA ARG A 27 15.39 5.63 -7.57
C ARG A 27 16.10 5.94 -6.26
N MET A 28 16.02 5.03 -5.29
CA MET A 28 16.64 5.14 -3.97
C MET A 28 17.46 3.89 -3.63
N CYS A 29 18.46 4.03 -2.76
CA CYS A 29 19.33 2.92 -2.36
C CYS A 29 18.58 1.88 -1.53
N GLY A 30 18.01 2.28 -0.39
CA GLY A 30 17.30 1.41 0.53
C GLY A 30 18.14 0.25 1.07
N TYR A 31 19.48 0.37 1.08
CA TYR A 31 20.35 -0.64 1.67
C TYR A 31 20.04 -0.75 3.16
N GLU A 32 19.55 -1.91 3.58
CA GLU A 32 19.31 -2.23 4.99
C GLU A 32 20.64 -2.44 5.72
N PHE A 33 20.88 -1.63 6.75
CA PHE A 33 22.10 -1.73 7.53
C PHE A 33 22.15 -3.04 8.31
N ARG A 34 23.33 -3.63 8.41
CA ARG A 34 23.62 -4.80 9.25
C ARG A 34 24.47 -4.40 10.44
N PRO A 35 24.42 -5.14 11.57
CA PRO A 35 25.26 -4.82 12.72
C PRO A 35 26.75 -4.72 12.32
N GLY A 36 27.38 -3.60 12.68
CA GLY A 36 28.76 -3.29 12.33
C GLY A 36 28.95 -2.54 11.01
N ASP A 37 27.89 -2.25 10.26
CA ASP A 37 27.98 -1.38 9.08
C ASP A 37 28.21 0.08 9.50
N MET A 38 28.89 0.84 8.64
CA MET A 38 29.06 2.29 8.81
C MET A 38 27.87 3.03 8.18
N ALA A 39 27.15 3.78 9.01
CA ALA A 39 26.16 4.76 8.61
C ALA A 39 26.75 6.17 8.66
N TRP A 40 26.51 6.97 7.61
CA TRP A 40 27.08 8.29 7.44
C TRP A 40 25.99 9.36 7.49
N ASN A 41 26.19 10.39 8.31
CA ASN A 41 25.34 11.57 8.40
C ASN A 41 26.08 12.77 7.79
N CYS A 42 25.33 13.68 7.18
CA CYS A 42 25.86 14.93 6.65
C CYS A 42 24.90 16.04 7.01
N ARG A 43 25.33 16.96 7.86
CA ARG A 43 24.46 18.00 8.44
C ARG A 43 23.79 18.89 7.40
N GLN A 44 24.47 19.13 6.27
CA GLN A 44 23.98 19.97 5.19
C GLN A 44 23.03 19.23 4.25
N CYS A 45 23.18 17.91 4.11
CA CYS A 45 22.37 17.13 3.18
C CYS A 45 21.16 16.48 3.86
N GLN A 46 21.26 16.08 5.12
CA GLN A 46 20.17 15.39 5.82
C GLN A 46 18.99 16.33 6.10
N LYS A 47 17.76 15.82 5.99
CA LYS A 47 16.56 16.57 6.37
C LYS A 47 16.30 16.51 7.88
N ASP A 48 16.69 15.42 8.53
CA ASP A 48 16.71 15.28 9.99
C ASP A 48 17.91 14.45 10.48
N GLU A 49 18.07 14.30 11.79
CA GLU A 49 19.22 13.60 12.41
C GLU A 49 19.17 12.07 12.25
N THR A 50 18.07 11.51 11.77
CA THR A 50 17.91 10.08 11.53
C THR A 50 18.32 9.67 10.12
N CYS A 51 18.42 10.61 9.18
CA CYS A 51 18.76 10.32 7.80
C CYS A 51 20.25 9.93 7.65
N VAL A 52 20.51 8.84 6.94
CA VAL A 52 21.83 8.22 6.84
C VAL A 52 22.12 7.65 5.45
N LEU A 53 23.40 7.69 5.06
CA LEU A 53 23.90 6.99 3.89
C LEU A 53 24.70 5.74 4.28
N CYS A 54 24.59 4.69 3.47
CA CYS A 54 25.54 3.58 3.53
C CYS A 54 26.91 4.03 3.01
N HIS A 55 27.96 3.33 3.43
CA HIS A 55 29.34 3.67 3.04
C HIS A 55 29.56 3.77 1.52
N ALA A 56 28.93 2.88 0.74
CA ALA A 56 29.04 2.90 -0.71
C ALA A 56 28.44 4.17 -1.33
N CYS A 57 27.26 4.60 -0.86
CA CYS A 57 26.63 5.83 -1.35
C CYS A 57 27.42 7.07 -0.92
N PHE A 58 27.82 7.15 0.34
CA PHE A 58 28.62 8.25 0.86
C PHE A 58 29.92 8.44 0.06
N SER A 59 30.68 7.35 -0.14
CA SER A 59 31.96 7.39 -0.87
C SER A 59 31.81 7.82 -2.33
N ALA A 60 30.66 7.52 -2.94
CA ALA A 60 30.37 7.84 -4.33
C ALA A 60 29.80 9.26 -4.54
N SER A 61 29.28 9.93 -3.51
CA SER A 61 28.74 11.30 -3.63
C SER A 61 29.61 12.38 -2.98
N HIS A 62 30.17 12.12 -1.79
CA HIS A 62 30.74 13.19 -0.96
C HIS A 62 32.19 13.57 -1.31
N ALA A 63 32.82 12.87 -2.25
CA ALA A 63 34.15 13.24 -2.75
C ALA A 63 34.18 14.66 -3.38
N ASN A 64 33.03 15.12 -3.91
CA ASN A 64 32.89 16.43 -4.57
C ASN A 64 32.16 17.47 -3.71
N LEU A 65 31.92 17.19 -2.42
CA LEU A 65 31.25 18.10 -1.48
C LEU A 65 32.20 18.51 -0.35
N PRO A 66 33.30 19.24 -0.68
CA PRO A 66 34.22 19.71 0.34
C PRO A 66 33.49 20.67 1.29
N HIS A 67 33.85 20.65 2.57
CA HIS A 67 33.32 21.52 3.63
C HIS A 67 31.96 21.15 4.23
N HIS A 68 31.40 19.99 3.87
CA HIS A 68 30.26 19.44 4.60
C HIS A 68 30.70 18.89 5.96
N ASP A 69 29.83 19.04 6.95
CA ASP A 69 30.02 18.51 8.30
C ASP A 69 29.44 17.09 8.32
N VAL A 70 30.34 16.12 8.40
CA VAL A 70 30.04 14.71 8.22
C VAL A 70 30.46 13.94 9.47
N THR A 71 29.55 13.11 9.96
CA THR A 71 29.80 12.15 11.02
C THR A 71 29.45 10.75 10.56
N PHE A 72 29.95 9.74 11.26
CA PHE A 72 29.56 8.36 11.02
C PHE A 72 29.49 7.59 12.34
N TYR A 73 28.72 6.51 12.33
CA TYR A 73 28.64 5.58 13.44
C TYR A 73 28.49 4.15 12.94
N TYR A 74 28.84 3.18 13.80
CA TYR A 74 28.62 1.77 13.54
C TYR A 74 27.23 1.36 14.03
N THR A 75 26.43 0.78 13.15
CA THR A 75 25.08 0.33 13.50
C THR A 75 25.15 -0.86 14.47
N GLN A 76 24.31 -0.84 15.51
CA GLN A 76 24.37 -1.84 16.59
C GLN A 76 23.37 -2.98 16.38
N GLN A 77 22.15 -2.64 15.93
CA GLN A 77 21.06 -3.61 15.78
C GLN A 77 20.76 -3.98 14.33
N GLY A 78 21.49 -3.41 13.36
CA GLY A 78 21.21 -3.62 11.94
C GLY A 78 19.81 -3.13 11.55
N THR A 79 19.43 -1.96 12.06
CA THR A 79 18.15 -1.31 11.76
C THR A 79 18.40 0.00 11.03
N GLY A 80 17.47 0.36 10.14
CA GLY A 80 17.58 1.54 9.27
C GLY A 80 17.99 1.16 7.85
N CYS A 81 17.74 2.09 6.93
CA CYS A 81 18.08 1.95 5.52
C CYS A 81 18.86 3.18 5.04
N CYS A 82 19.59 3.01 3.94
CA CYS A 82 20.27 4.11 3.27
C CYS A 82 19.26 5.01 2.51
N ASP A 83 19.33 6.32 2.77
CA ASP A 83 18.42 7.33 2.24
C ASP A 83 18.91 8.00 0.94
N CYS A 84 19.97 7.46 0.33
CA CYS A 84 20.46 7.99 -0.96
C CYS A 84 19.38 7.87 -2.04
N GLY A 85 19.00 8.98 -2.65
CA GLY A 85 17.97 9.03 -3.70
C GLY A 85 16.53 9.26 -3.19
N ASP A 86 16.35 9.48 -1.89
CA ASP A 86 15.09 9.94 -1.28
C ASP A 86 15.20 11.45 -0.98
N ASP A 87 14.46 12.27 -1.72
CA ASP A 87 14.50 13.74 -1.62
C ASP A 87 13.75 14.29 -0.39
N GLU A 88 12.90 13.47 0.23
CA GLU A 88 12.25 13.78 1.50
C GLU A 88 13.19 13.57 2.69
N ALA A 89 14.25 12.76 2.54
CA ALA A 89 15.21 12.45 3.59
C ALA A 89 16.61 13.05 3.37
N TRP A 90 17.02 13.26 2.12
CA TRP A 90 18.39 13.67 1.79
C TRP A 90 18.44 14.64 0.61
N ASP A 91 19.33 15.63 0.68
CA ASP A 91 19.46 16.64 -0.35
C ASP A 91 19.98 16.03 -1.67
N PRO A 92 19.33 16.32 -2.82
CA PRO A 92 19.75 15.79 -4.11
C PRO A 92 21.21 16.09 -4.50
N ASP A 93 21.79 17.20 -4.04
CA ASP A 93 23.20 17.52 -4.25
C ASP A 93 24.13 16.48 -3.58
N GLY A 94 23.63 15.79 -2.55
CA GLY A 94 24.30 14.72 -1.81
C GLY A 94 24.06 13.30 -2.33
N PHE A 95 23.27 13.11 -3.39
CA PHE A 95 23.01 11.79 -3.97
C PHE A 95 24.22 11.26 -4.75
N CYS A 96 24.43 9.94 -4.70
CA CYS A 96 25.46 9.30 -5.53
C CYS A 96 24.96 9.11 -6.96
N ALA A 97 25.87 9.02 -7.93
CA ALA A 97 25.51 8.94 -9.36
C ALA A 97 24.56 7.78 -9.73
N GLU A 98 24.50 6.72 -8.93
CA GLU A 98 23.58 5.58 -9.14
C GLU A 98 22.15 5.87 -8.68
N HIS A 99 21.99 6.69 -7.63
CA HIS A 99 20.69 7.06 -7.04
C HIS A 99 20.40 8.55 -7.19
N ASN A 100 21.14 9.23 -8.05
CA ASN A 100 20.89 10.59 -8.51
C ASN A 100 20.45 10.50 -9.97
N PRO A 101 19.17 10.20 -10.24
CA PRO A 101 18.69 10.19 -11.61
C PRO A 101 18.96 11.58 -12.22
N PRO A 102 19.58 11.66 -13.41
CA PRO A 102 19.72 12.93 -14.09
C PRO A 102 18.34 13.60 -14.14
N THR A 103 18.30 14.90 -13.91
CA THR A 103 17.14 15.76 -14.21
C THR A 103 16.91 15.84 -15.73
N ALA A 104 16.90 14.70 -16.41
CA ALA A 104 16.33 14.56 -17.74
C ALA A 104 14.83 14.37 -17.53
N ASP A 105 14.18 15.53 -17.43
CA ASP A 105 12.74 15.74 -17.47
C ASP A 105 12.00 15.16 -16.26
N GLY A 106 11.43 16.03 -15.44
CA GLY A 106 10.40 15.69 -14.44
C GLY A 106 9.11 15.13 -15.06
N ALA A 107 9.21 14.33 -16.11
CA ALA A 107 8.19 13.39 -16.48
C ALA A 107 8.16 12.36 -15.36
N ASP A 108 7.09 12.42 -14.57
CA ASP A 108 6.61 11.30 -13.78
C ASP A 108 6.41 10.13 -14.76
N MET A 109 7.49 9.37 -15.01
CA MET A 109 7.46 8.24 -15.93
C MET A 109 6.45 7.28 -15.35
N ASP A 110 5.31 7.16 -16.03
CA ASP A 110 4.22 6.30 -15.60
C ASP A 110 4.79 4.93 -15.29
N ILE A 111 4.79 4.57 -14.01
CA ILE A 111 5.37 3.31 -13.50
C ILE A 111 4.76 2.10 -14.22
N LEU A 112 3.53 2.23 -14.74
CA LEU A 112 2.87 1.19 -15.51
C LEU A 112 3.56 0.91 -16.84
N THR A 113 4.29 1.87 -17.42
CA THR A 113 5.09 1.66 -18.64
C THR A 113 6.29 0.73 -18.41
N SER A 114 6.74 0.59 -17.15
CA SER A 114 7.80 -0.34 -16.76
C SER A 114 7.29 -1.78 -16.57
N VAL A 115 5.98 -1.99 -16.53
CA VAL A 115 5.36 -3.31 -16.36
C VAL A 115 5.14 -3.98 -17.73
N PRO A 116 5.53 -5.25 -17.90
CA PRO A 116 5.22 -5.99 -19.13
C PRO A 116 3.73 -5.94 -19.49
N PRO A 117 3.34 -5.62 -20.75
CA PRO A 117 1.94 -5.37 -21.11
C PRO A 117 0.97 -6.49 -20.76
N GLY A 118 1.40 -7.76 -20.90
CA GLY A 118 0.56 -8.91 -20.54
C GLY A 118 0.25 -9.00 -19.04
N LEU A 119 1.19 -8.59 -18.19
CA LEU A 119 0.99 -8.52 -16.73
C LEU A 119 0.11 -7.34 -16.35
N LEU A 120 0.34 -6.18 -16.97
CA LEU A 120 -0.48 -5.00 -16.73
C LEU A 120 -1.95 -5.25 -17.10
N ALA A 121 -2.22 -5.84 -18.27
CA ALA A 121 -3.57 -6.16 -18.70
C ALA A 121 -4.27 -7.17 -17.76
N THR A 122 -3.54 -8.19 -17.30
CA THR A 122 -4.05 -9.18 -16.34
C THR A 122 -4.40 -8.51 -15.01
N ALA A 123 -3.48 -7.72 -14.45
CA ALA A 123 -3.69 -7.01 -13.20
C ALA A 123 -4.88 -6.03 -13.28
N GLN A 124 -5.02 -5.30 -14.40
CA GLN A 124 -6.17 -4.41 -14.61
C GLN A 124 -7.49 -5.20 -14.64
N ALA A 125 -7.54 -6.34 -15.32
CA ALA A 125 -8.74 -7.18 -15.38
C ALA A 125 -9.10 -7.73 -13.99
N ASP A 126 -8.12 -8.16 -13.21
CA ASP A 126 -8.31 -8.68 -11.86
C ASP A 126 -8.84 -7.59 -10.91
N VAL A 127 -8.24 -6.39 -10.92
CA VAL A 127 -8.73 -5.25 -10.13
C VAL A 127 -10.17 -4.90 -10.49
N VAL A 128 -10.53 -4.87 -11.78
CA VAL A 128 -11.90 -4.62 -12.22
C VAL A 128 -12.85 -5.71 -11.71
N ARG A 129 -12.43 -6.98 -11.73
CA ARG A 129 -13.23 -8.10 -11.21
C ARG A 129 -13.47 -7.96 -9.71
N ASP A 130 -12.43 -7.65 -8.95
CA ASP A 130 -12.49 -7.51 -7.50
C ASP A 130 -13.42 -6.35 -7.09
N VAL A 131 -13.29 -5.20 -7.75
CA VAL A 131 -14.18 -4.05 -7.53
C VAL A 131 -15.63 -4.41 -7.85
N ASN A 132 -15.88 -5.15 -8.94
CA ASN A 132 -17.24 -5.60 -9.29
C ASN A 132 -17.82 -6.58 -8.26
N VAL A 133 -17.03 -7.51 -7.75
CA VAL A 133 -17.45 -8.44 -6.69
C VAL A 133 -17.82 -7.66 -5.42
N LEU A 134 -16.96 -6.72 -5.01
CA LEU A 134 -17.21 -5.89 -3.84
C LEU A 134 -18.49 -5.04 -4.02
N LEU A 135 -18.66 -4.42 -5.19
CA LEU A 135 -19.84 -3.62 -5.49
C LEU A 135 -21.13 -4.45 -5.45
N ARG A 136 -21.13 -5.63 -6.10
CA ARG A 136 -22.28 -6.55 -6.08
C ARG A 136 -22.61 -6.99 -4.66
N TYR A 137 -21.60 -7.30 -3.86
CA TYR A 137 -21.77 -7.64 -2.45
C TYR A 137 -22.45 -6.50 -1.67
N VAL A 138 -21.94 -5.27 -1.79
CA VAL A 138 -22.52 -4.09 -1.10
C VAL A 138 -23.97 -3.84 -1.53
N LEU A 139 -24.26 -3.89 -2.83
CA LEU A 139 -25.63 -3.71 -3.35
C LEU A 139 -26.57 -4.84 -2.91
N GLY A 140 -26.10 -6.09 -2.89
CA GLY A 140 -26.84 -7.23 -2.36
C GLY A 140 -27.22 -7.03 -0.90
N ARG A 141 -26.27 -6.58 -0.07
CA ARG A 141 -26.53 -6.24 1.33
C ARG A 141 -27.54 -5.13 1.50
N GLN A 142 -27.45 -4.07 0.69
CA GLN A 142 -28.39 -2.94 0.74
C GLN A 142 -29.83 -3.39 0.43
N ARG A 143 -30.00 -4.22 -0.62
CA ARG A 143 -31.31 -4.79 -0.98
C ARG A 143 -31.86 -5.69 0.12
N GLY A 144 -31.02 -6.55 0.69
CA GLY A 144 -31.39 -7.40 1.83
C GLY A 144 -31.87 -6.58 3.03
N PHE A 145 -31.15 -5.51 3.38
CA PHE A 145 -31.55 -4.60 4.46
C PHE A 145 -32.90 -3.92 4.18
N GLN A 146 -33.14 -3.45 2.95
CA GLN A 146 -34.43 -2.84 2.56
C GLN A 146 -35.60 -3.82 2.66
N ARG A 147 -35.41 -5.10 2.29
CA ARG A 147 -36.45 -6.13 2.45
C ARG A 147 -36.79 -6.40 3.91
N ALA A 148 -35.81 -6.32 4.81
CA ALA A 148 -36.01 -6.47 6.25
C ALA A 148 -36.69 -5.25 6.91
N LEU A 149 -36.94 -4.16 6.17
CA LEU A 149 -37.63 -2.94 6.63
C LEU A 149 -39.09 -2.87 6.16
N THR A 150 -39.84 -3.98 6.23
CA THR A 150 -41.29 -3.93 5.98
C THR A 150 -42.02 -3.15 7.09
N PRO A 151 -43.17 -2.50 6.81
CA PRO A 151 -43.95 -1.78 7.82
C PRO A 151 -44.33 -2.63 9.04
N GLU A 152 -44.63 -3.92 8.84
CA GLU A 152 -44.89 -4.88 9.94
C GLU A 152 -43.64 -5.14 10.79
N SER A 153 -42.47 -5.29 10.17
CA SER A 153 -41.21 -5.52 10.88
C SER A 153 -40.67 -4.26 11.59
N ALA A 154 -41.09 -3.07 11.15
CA ALA A 154 -40.80 -1.79 11.82
C ALA A 154 -41.71 -1.58 13.04
N ALA A 155 -42.98 -2.02 12.98
CA ALA A 155 -43.91 -1.97 14.10
C ALA A 155 -43.60 -3.01 15.21
N ALA A 156 -43.01 -4.15 14.87
CA ALA A 156 -42.64 -5.21 15.82
C ALA A 156 -41.36 -4.93 16.62
N ARG A 157 -40.60 -3.88 16.29
CA ARG A 157 -39.37 -3.51 17.01
C ARG A 157 -39.69 -2.38 17.98
N SER A 158 -39.97 -2.71 19.24
CA SER A 158 -39.68 -1.74 20.31
C SER A 158 -38.16 -1.52 20.27
N ALA A 159 -37.73 -0.38 19.73
CA ALA A 159 -36.33 0.00 19.79
C ALA A 159 -35.88 -0.07 21.26
N PRO A 160 -34.78 -0.79 21.60
CA PRO A 160 -34.17 -0.57 22.90
C PRO A 160 -33.87 0.93 22.98
N GLU A 161 -34.24 1.56 24.08
CA GLU A 161 -34.27 3.01 24.34
C GLU A 161 -32.95 3.77 24.05
N LYS A 162 -31.89 3.05 23.65
CA LYS A 162 -30.57 3.56 23.23
C LYS A 162 -30.37 3.70 21.72
N LEU A 163 -31.32 3.30 20.87
CA LEU A 163 -31.24 3.51 19.42
C LEU A 163 -32.01 4.76 18.99
N THR A 164 -31.57 5.92 19.47
CA THR A 164 -31.91 7.20 18.83
C THR A 164 -31.08 7.33 17.56
N LEU A 165 -31.68 6.89 16.45
CA LEU A 165 -31.22 7.21 15.10
C LEU A 165 -31.23 8.74 14.96
N VAL A 166 -30.05 9.36 15.04
CA VAL A 166 -29.91 10.78 14.71
C VAL A 166 -30.25 10.92 13.22
N GLN A 167 -31.44 11.43 12.94
CA GLN A 167 -31.83 11.92 11.62
C GLN A 167 -30.95 13.14 11.30
N GLY A 168 -29.75 12.88 10.79
CA GLY A 168 -28.78 13.87 10.38
C GLY A 168 -27.66 13.20 9.61
N SER A 169 -27.15 13.86 8.56
CA SER A 169 -26.05 13.37 7.74
C SER A 169 -24.90 12.86 8.61
N MET A 170 -24.61 11.56 8.52
CA MET A 170 -23.51 10.96 9.26
C MET A 170 -22.18 11.33 8.61
N SER A 171 -21.23 11.84 9.41
CA SER A 171 -19.84 11.98 8.98
C SER A 171 -19.17 10.61 8.84
N ALA A 172 -18.08 10.52 8.09
CA ALA A 172 -17.31 9.28 7.92
C ALA A 172 -16.87 8.67 9.28
N ASP A 173 -16.52 9.51 10.25
CA ASP A 173 -16.13 9.07 11.60
C ASP A 173 -17.29 8.42 12.37
N SER A 174 -18.52 8.88 12.11
CA SER A 174 -19.73 8.31 12.72
C SER A 174 -20.03 6.90 12.21
N VAL A 175 -19.66 6.61 10.96
CA VAL A 175 -19.80 5.26 10.36
C VAL A 175 -18.80 4.30 10.99
N SER A 176 -17.54 4.72 11.16
CA SER A 176 -16.50 3.89 11.79
C SER A 176 -16.83 3.58 13.26
N HIS A 177 -17.32 4.57 14.01
CA HIS A 177 -17.77 4.34 15.38
C HIS A 177 -18.97 3.37 15.43
N TRP A 178 -19.94 3.52 14.52
CA TRP A 178 -21.10 2.62 14.46
C TRP A 178 -20.70 1.18 14.13
N LEU A 179 -19.83 0.97 13.15
CA LEU A 179 -19.29 -0.35 12.79
C LEU A 179 -18.51 -0.99 13.96
N SER A 180 -17.83 -0.19 14.80
CA SER A 180 -17.11 -0.68 15.98
C SER A 180 -18.03 -1.20 17.10
N THR A 181 -19.31 -0.83 17.10
CA THR A 181 -20.31 -1.26 18.11
C THR A 181 -21.08 -2.52 17.72
N LEU A 182 -20.77 -3.11 16.57
CA LEU A 182 -21.34 -4.37 16.09
C LEU A 182 -20.65 -5.57 16.78
N ASP A 183 -21.18 -5.99 17.93
CA ASP A 183 -20.90 -7.29 18.55
C ASP A 183 -21.79 -8.40 17.95
N ARG A 184 -21.35 -9.66 18.04
CA ARG A 184 -22.09 -10.89 17.72
C ARG A 184 -23.53 -10.90 18.25
N SER A 185 -23.81 -10.21 19.37
CA SER A 185 -25.17 -10.06 19.91
C SER A 185 -26.06 -9.08 19.11
N ASN A 186 -25.47 -8.10 18.41
CA ASN A 186 -26.15 -7.11 17.55
C ASN A 186 -26.19 -7.54 16.07
N VAL A 187 -25.46 -8.59 15.69
CA VAL A 187 -25.49 -9.21 14.35
C VAL A 187 -26.73 -10.09 14.17
N SER A 188 -27.62 -10.20 15.16
CA SER A 188 -28.91 -10.93 15.03
C SER A 188 -29.92 -10.24 14.09
N ILE A 189 -29.63 -9.02 13.62
CA ILE A 189 -30.36 -8.38 12.51
C ILE A 189 -30.06 -9.05 11.17
N PHE A 190 -28.97 -9.81 11.08
CA PHE A 190 -28.61 -10.63 9.93
C PHE A 190 -28.94 -12.06 10.27
N ASP A 191 -30.21 -12.42 10.12
CA ASP A 191 -30.63 -13.80 10.11
C ASP A 191 -29.83 -14.54 9.03
N SER A 192 -28.75 -15.20 9.44
CA SER A 192 -27.89 -16.04 8.61
C SER A 192 -28.63 -17.25 8.04
N GLY A 193 -29.93 -17.38 8.34
CA GLY A 193 -30.83 -18.41 7.85
C GLY A 193 -31.73 -17.99 6.68
N ASP A 194 -31.76 -16.73 6.22
CA ASP A 194 -32.60 -16.34 5.07
C ASP A 194 -32.01 -16.88 3.75
N PRO A 195 -32.64 -17.88 3.10
CA PRO A 195 -32.13 -18.49 1.87
C PRO A 195 -32.05 -17.49 0.71
N ALA A 196 -32.84 -16.42 0.73
CA ALA A 196 -32.85 -15.39 -0.31
C ALA A 196 -31.62 -14.47 -0.20
N VAL A 197 -31.15 -14.18 1.02
CA VAL A 197 -29.91 -13.41 1.24
C VAL A 197 -28.70 -14.26 0.85
N TYR A 198 -28.72 -15.56 1.15
CA TYR A 198 -27.66 -16.47 0.73
C TYR A 198 -27.62 -16.67 -0.79
N ALA A 199 -28.78 -16.76 -1.45
CA ALA A 199 -28.88 -16.82 -2.91
C ALA A 199 -28.34 -15.55 -3.58
N ASP A 200 -28.64 -14.36 -3.05
CA ASP A 200 -28.11 -13.09 -3.54
C ASP A 200 -26.57 -13.02 -3.41
N VAL A 201 -25.99 -13.58 -2.34
CA VAL A 201 -24.54 -13.66 -2.12
C VAL A 201 -23.89 -14.70 -3.03
N LEU A 202 -24.50 -15.88 -3.21
CA LEU A 202 -23.99 -16.91 -4.13
C LEU A 202 -24.06 -16.45 -5.60
N ALA A 203 -25.05 -15.62 -5.96
CA ALA A 203 -25.14 -14.97 -7.27
C ALA A 203 -24.01 -13.96 -7.54
N VAL A 204 -23.28 -13.51 -6.50
CA VAL A 204 -22.08 -12.68 -6.68
C VAL A 204 -20.90 -13.50 -7.21
N PHE A 205 -20.85 -14.80 -6.88
CA PHE A 205 -19.72 -15.69 -7.18
C PHE A 205 -19.96 -16.63 -8.37
N SER A 206 -21.11 -16.53 -9.05
CA SER A 206 -21.45 -17.22 -10.29
C SER A 206 -21.37 -16.28 -11.49
#